data_AF-A0A447IRM9-F1
#
_entry.id   AF-A0A447IRM9-F1
#
_cell.length_a   1.000
_cell.length_b   1.000
_cell.length_c   1.000
_cell.angle_alpha   90.00
_cell.angle_beta   90.00
_cell.angle_gamma   90.00
#
_symmetry.space_group_name_H-M   'P 1'
#
loop_
_entity.id
_entity.type
_entity.pdbx_description
1 polymer ?
#
loop_
_entity_poly.entity_id
_entity_poly.type
_entity_poly.pdbx_seq_one_letter_code
_entity_poly.pdbx_strand_id
1 'polypeptide(L)'
;MKPLILAAAFALPAALAQAEPYLARCHMGECIHYDQTSRQVVGQGSAAVPGDLVLVTLREAVSADPDTPADSLDWGEPSPVQVFCSPARPAFMAGNASYTALDLVTPAGATTLITTMYLRACHPDLGTFDDPFAAAARLGYRATETGSYPDFAALIRR
;
A
#
# COMPACT_ATOMS: atom_id res chain seq x y z
N MET A 1 54.03 6.10 -23.41
CA MET A 1 53.43 5.32 -22.31
C MET A 1 52.45 6.23 -21.59
N LYS A 2 51.14 5.93 -21.65
CA LYS A 2 50.05 6.79 -21.18
C LYS A 2 49.41 6.11 -19.97
N PRO A 3 49.28 6.75 -18.80
CA PRO A 3 48.77 6.07 -17.61
C PRO A 3 47.25 5.88 -17.71
N LEU A 4 46.79 4.65 -17.47
CA LEU A 4 45.39 4.35 -17.18
C LEU A 4 45.05 4.94 -15.80
N ILE A 5 44.12 5.88 -15.76
CA ILE A 5 43.46 6.29 -14.52
C ILE A 5 42.25 5.38 -14.34
N LEU A 6 42.34 4.42 -13.42
CA LEU A 6 41.18 3.69 -12.90
C LEU A 6 40.38 4.65 -12.01
N ALA A 7 39.23 5.12 -12.51
CA ALA A 7 38.24 5.77 -11.68
C ALA A 7 37.45 4.67 -10.93
N ALA A 8 37.74 4.50 -9.65
CA ALA A 8 36.92 3.70 -8.75
C ALA A 8 35.61 4.44 -8.50
N ALA A 9 34.51 3.96 -9.09
CA ALA A 9 33.18 4.43 -8.77
C ALA A 9 32.80 3.89 -7.38
N PHE A 10 32.90 4.73 -6.36
CA PHE A 10 32.32 4.46 -5.05
C PHE A 10 30.80 4.50 -5.17
N ALA A 11 30.17 3.34 -5.24
CA ALA A 11 28.74 3.21 -4.97
C ALA A 11 28.52 3.45 -3.48
N LEU A 12 28.13 4.67 -3.12
CA LEU A 12 27.58 4.93 -1.79
C LEU A 12 26.28 4.12 -1.67
N PRO A 13 26.09 3.31 -0.61
CA PRO A 13 24.78 2.75 -0.33
C PRO A 13 23.86 3.95 -0.08
N ALA A 14 22.82 4.10 -0.90
CA ALA A 14 21.73 4.99 -0.58
C ALA A 14 21.25 4.58 0.81
N ALA A 15 21.49 5.42 1.81
CA ALA A 15 20.85 5.26 3.10
C ALA A 15 19.36 5.22 2.80
N LEU A 16 18.75 4.05 2.99
CA LEU A 16 17.31 3.95 3.04
C LEU A 16 16.92 4.82 4.22
N ALA A 17 16.53 6.07 3.95
CA ALA A 17 15.77 6.85 4.90
C ALA A 17 14.64 5.91 5.32
N GLN A 18 14.65 5.49 6.58
CA GLN A 18 13.56 4.70 7.11
C GLN A 18 12.33 5.59 6.90
N ALA A 19 11.45 5.18 5.97
CA ALA A 19 10.21 5.88 5.77
C ALA A 19 9.53 5.96 7.14
N GLU A 20 9.10 7.14 7.55
CA GLU A 20 8.34 7.26 8.79
C GLU A 20 7.14 6.32 8.71
N PRO A 21 6.82 5.59 9.79
CA PRO A 21 5.66 4.73 9.81
C PRO A 21 4.41 5.56 9.51
N TYR A 22 3.49 4.97 8.78
CA TYR A 22 2.27 5.63 8.37
C TYR A 22 1.21 5.45 9.46
N LEU A 23 0.62 6.56 9.90
CA LEU A 23 -0.61 6.52 10.67
C LEU A 23 -1.76 6.10 9.75
N ALA A 24 -2.37 4.94 10.00
CA ALA A 24 -3.49 4.49 9.20
C ALA A 24 -4.82 5.08 9.66
N ARG A 25 -5.07 5.04 10.97
CA ARG A 25 -6.34 5.41 11.60
C ARG A 25 -6.19 5.53 13.10
N CYS A 26 -6.88 6.49 13.71
CA CYS A 26 -7.21 6.49 15.13
C CYS A 26 -8.71 6.35 15.36
N HIS A 27 -9.12 5.54 16.33
CA HIS A 27 -10.51 5.39 16.74
C HIS A 27 -10.62 4.86 18.17
N MET A 28 -11.52 5.45 18.96
CA MET A 28 -11.83 5.01 20.33
C MET A 28 -10.59 4.86 21.23
N GLY A 29 -9.58 5.72 21.05
CA GLY A 29 -8.34 5.70 21.84
C GLY A 29 -7.27 4.73 21.35
N GLU A 30 -7.50 4.08 20.20
CA GLU A 30 -6.50 3.21 19.55
C GLU A 30 -6.09 3.79 18.19
N CYS A 31 -4.79 3.97 18.01
CA CYS A 31 -4.16 4.42 16.78
C CYS A 31 -3.35 3.28 16.17
N ILE A 32 -3.73 2.91 14.95
CA ILE A 32 -3.06 1.88 14.14
C ILE A 32 -2.00 2.57 13.28
N HIS A 33 -0.76 2.16 13.50
CA HIS A 33 0.41 2.50 12.71
C HIS A 33 0.76 1.32 11.81
N TYR A 34 1.30 1.59 10.63
CA TYR A 34 1.85 0.53 9.78
C TYR A 34 3.10 0.99 9.04
N ASP A 35 3.92 0.02 8.69
CA ASP A 35 5.13 0.22 7.89
C ASP A 35 5.11 -0.75 6.71
N GLN A 36 5.49 -0.25 5.53
CA GLN A 36 5.62 -1.04 4.30
C GLN A 36 7.10 -1.30 4.04
N THR A 37 7.56 -2.50 4.37
CA THR A 37 8.98 -2.87 4.31
C THR A 37 9.40 -3.43 2.96
N SER A 38 8.45 -3.81 2.10
CA SER A 38 8.72 -4.29 0.75
C SER A 38 7.59 -3.98 -0.22
N ARG A 39 7.91 -3.95 -1.52
CA ARG A 39 6.94 -3.82 -2.62
C ARG A 39 7.46 -4.55 -3.85
N GLN A 40 6.65 -5.44 -4.41
CA GLN A 40 6.97 -6.17 -5.63
C GLN A 40 5.72 -6.31 -6.51
N VAL A 41 5.86 -6.05 -7.81
CA VAL A 41 4.82 -6.43 -8.79
C VAL A 41 4.95 -7.94 -9.05
N VAL A 42 3.89 -8.68 -8.77
CA VAL A 42 3.85 -10.16 -8.85
C VAL A 42 2.85 -10.69 -9.88
N GLY A 43 2.09 -9.81 -10.51
CA GLY A 43 1.15 -10.16 -11.56
C GLY A 43 0.65 -8.94 -12.33
N GLN A 44 -0.11 -9.20 -13.39
CA GLN A 44 -0.67 -8.18 -14.27
C GLN A 44 -2.15 -8.45 -14.47
N GLY A 45 -2.91 -7.37 -14.58
CA GLY A 45 -4.32 -7.38 -14.95
C GLY A 45 -4.53 -7.81 -16.40
N SER A 46 -5.78 -7.73 -16.84
CA SER A 46 -6.16 -8.03 -18.23
C SER A 46 -6.36 -6.74 -19.03
N ALA A 47 -6.51 -6.87 -20.35
CA ALA A 47 -6.94 -5.73 -21.18
C ALA A 47 -8.33 -5.19 -20.79
N ALA A 48 -9.17 -6.02 -20.17
CA ALA A 48 -10.50 -5.62 -19.71
C ALA A 48 -10.47 -4.93 -18.34
N VAL A 49 -9.55 -5.36 -17.48
CA VAL A 49 -9.36 -4.82 -16.13
C VAL A 49 -7.85 -4.62 -15.95
N PRO A 50 -7.30 -3.48 -16.41
CA PRO A 50 -5.87 -3.22 -16.36
C PRO A 50 -5.42 -2.90 -14.92
N GLY A 51 -4.18 -3.21 -14.61
CA GLY A 51 -3.55 -2.91 -13.32
C GLY A 51 -2.42 -3.86 -12.98
N ASP A 52 -1.72 -3.56 -11.89
CA ASP A 52 -0.64 -4.41 -11.37
C ASP A 52 -1.12 -5.18 -10.14
N LEU A 53 -0.83 -6.47 -10.05
CA LEU A 53 -0.93 -7.18 -8.77
C LEU A 53 0.37 -6.96 -8.01
N VAL A 54 0.26 -6.28 -6.86
CA VAL A 54 1.40 -5.88 -6.04
C VAL A 54 1.36 -6.66 -4.73
N LEU A 55 2.47 -7.30 -4.40
CA LEU A 55 2.75 -7.89 -3.10
C LEU A 55 3.56 -6.87 -2.28
N VAL A 56 3.06 -6.56 -1.09
CA VAL A 56 3.76 -5.74 -0.10
C VAL A 56 3.95 -6.54 1.18
N THR A 57 5.00 -6.23 1.93
CA THR A 57 5.16 -6.70 3.30
C THR A 57 4.81 -5.56 4.23
N LEU A 58 3.81 -5.78 5.09
CA LEU A 58 3.36 -4.80 6.07
C LEU A 58 3.63 -5.31 7.48
N ARG A 59 3.91 -4.41 8.41
CA ARG A 59 3.85 -4.67 9.85
C ARG A 59 3.01 -3.58 10.48
N GLU A 60 2.29 -3.92 11.54
CA GLU A 60 1.37 -3.02 12.23
C GLU A 60 1.78 -2.88 13.70
N ALA A 61 1.49 -1.71 14.28
CA ALA A 61 1.61 -1.45 15.70
C ALA A 61 0.39 -0.66 16.17
N VAL A 62 0.01 -0.83 17.43
CA VAL A 62 -1.10 -0.09 18.06
C VAL A 62 -0.57 0.77 19.18
N SER A 63 -1.06 1.99 19.28
CA SER A 63 -0.72 2.93 20.36
C SER A 63 -1.96 3.73 20.77
N ALA A 64 -1.85 4.49 21.86
CA ALA A 64 -2.90 5.42 22.28
C ALA A 64 -2.77 6.82 21.65
N ASP A 65 -1.62 7.11 21.02
CA ASP A 65 -1.27 8.45 20.53
C ASP A 65 -0.84 8.38 19.05
N PRO A 66 -1.46 9.16 18.15
CA PRO A 66 -1.07 9.22 16.74
C PRO A 66 0.39 9.63 16.52
N ASP A 67 0.99 10.35 17.48
CA ASP A 67 2.34 10.90 17.37
C ASP A 67 3.38 10.03 18.09
N THR A 68 3.02 8.80 18.48
CA THR A 68 3.95 7.84 19.08
C THR A 68 5.17 7.62 18.17
N PRO A 69 6.42 7.85 18.65
CA PRO A 69 7.62 7.65 17.85
C PRO A 69 7.78 6.22 17.34
N ALA A 70 8.32 6.08 16.12
CA ALA A 70 8.45 4.80 15.41
C ALA A 70 9.25 3.72 16.18
N ASP A 71 10.28 4.15 16.91
CA ASP A 71 11.17 3.31 17.73
C ASP A 71 10.53 2.88 19.05
N SER A 72 9.41 3.51 19.43
CA SER A 72 8.65 3.25 20.64
C SER A 72 7.41 2.39 20.38
N LEU A 73 7.12 2.08 19.12
CA LEU A 73 6.01 1.22 18.69
C LEU A 73 6.38 -0.27 18.85
N ASP A 74 5.47 -1.04 19.44
CA ASP A 74 5.56 -2.50 19.50
C ASP A 74 5.03 -3.10 18.19
N TRP A 75 5.94 -3.34 17.26
CA TRP A 75 5.62 -3.84 15.92
C TRP A 75 5.31 -5.33 15.95
N GLY A 76 4.16 -5.69 15.38
CA GLY A 76 3.83 -7.09 15.08
C GLY A 76 4.73 -7.69 14.00
N GLU A 77 4.60 -9.01 13.84
CA GLU A 77 5.33 -9.76 12.81
C GLU A 77 4.96 -9.28 11.38
N PRO A 78 5.95 -8.98 10.53
CA PRO A 78 5.69 -8.59 9.15
C PRO A 78 4.92 -9.68 8.39
N SER A 79 3.89 -9.27 7.66
CA SER A 79 3.00 -10.16 6.93
C SER A 79 2.80 -9.71 5.48
N PRO A 80 2.72 -10.66 4.52
CA PRO A 80 2.49 -10.33 3.12
C PRO A 80 1.03 -9.94 2.87
N VAL A 81 0.83 -8.88 2.11
CA VAL A 81 -0.50 -8.42 1.65
C VAL A 81 -0.44 -8.22 0.14
N GLN A 82 -1.45 -8.71 -0.58
CA GLN A 82 -1.60 -8.47 -2.01
C GLN A 82 -2.69 -7.44 -2.27
N VAL A 83 -2.37 -6.46 -3.11
CA VAL A 83 -3.30 -5.44 -3.60
C VAL A 83 -3.25 -5.39 -5.12
N PHE A 84 -4.41 -5.26 -5.74
CA PHE A 84 -4.52 -5.07 -7.18
C PHE A 84 -4.66 -3.57 -7.50
N CYS A 85 -3.54 -3.00 -7.94
CA CYS A 85 -3.38 -1.60 -8.31
C CYS A 85 -4.03 -1.33 -9.68
N SER A 86 -5.36 -1.34 -9.71
CA SER A 86 -6.17 -1.04 -10.89
C SER A 86 -6.92 0.29 -10.71
N PRO A 87 -6.91 1.18 -11.71
CA PRO A 87 -7.73 2.38 -11.70
C PRO A 87 -9.24 2.08 -11.84
N ALA A 88 -9.59 0.89 -12.37
CA ALA A 88 -10.97 0.52 -12.68
C ALA A 88 -11.57 -0.44 -11.65
N ARG A 89 -10.76 -1.31 -11.04
CA ARG A 89 -11.20 -2.29 -10.04
C ARG A 89 -10.13 -2.45 -8.95
N PRO A 90 -9.89 -1.42 -8.13
CA PRO A 90 -8.97 -1.52 -7.01
C PRO A 90 -9.42 -2.65 -6.08
N ALA A 91 -8.50 -3.50 -5.61
CA ALA A 91 -8.86 -4.62 -4.75
C ALA A 91 -7.72 -5.01 -3.81
N PHE A 92 -8.04 -5.77 -2.77
CA PHE A 92 -7.07 -6.43 -1.90
C PHE A 92 -7.40 -7.91 -1.74
N MET A 93 -6.39 -8.72 -1.47
CA MET A 93 -6.57 -10.14 -1.16
C MET A 93 -6.97 -10.31 0.31
N ALA A 94 -8.10 -10.97 0.55
CA ALA A 94 -8.53 -11.40 1.87
C ALA A 94 -7.79 -12.66 2.33
N GLY A 95 -7.82 -12.97 3.63
CA GLY A 95 -7.09 -14.10 4.22
C GLY A 95 -7.46 -15.50 3.70
N ASN A 96 -8.52 -15.63 2.92
CA ASN A 96 -8.94 -16.86 2.24
C ASN A 96 -8.50 -16.92 0.76
N ALA A 97 -7.54 -16.08 0.35
CA ALA A 97 -7.06 -15.91 -1.02
C ALA A 97 -8.09 -15.37 -2.04
N SER A 98 -9.29 -15.03 -1.60
CA SER A 98 -10.26 -14.27 -2.41
C SER A 98 -9.86 -12.80 -2.49
N TYR A 99 -10.38 -12.08 -3.47
CA TYR A 99 -10.15 -10.66 -3.65
C TYR A 99 -11.41 -9.85 -3.38
N THR A 100 -11.29 -8.78 -2.61
CA THR A 100 -12.39 -7.85 -2.37
C THR A 100 -12.11 -6.56 -3.14
N ALA A 101 -12.97 -6.21 -4.09
CA ALA A 101 -12.95 -4.92 -4.77
C ALA A 101 -13.34 -3.79 -3.81
N LEU A 102 -12.59 -2.70 -3.89
CA LEU A 102 -12.67 -1.53 -3.03
C LEU A 102 -13.42 -0.42 -3.76
N ASP A 103 -14.18 0.37 -3.00
CA ASP A 103 -14.49 1.76 -3.36
C ASP A 103 -13.53 2.64 -2.57
N LEU A 104 -12.63 3.32 -3.27
CA LEU A 104 -11.59 4.14 -2.65
C LEU A 104 -12.03 5.58 -2.35
N VAL A 105 -13.20 6.01 -2.83
CA VAL A 105 -13.65 7.41 -2.70
C VAL A 105 -14.89 7.56 -1.82
N THR A 106 -15.62 6.48 -1.57
CA THR A 106 -16.76 6.48 -0.64
C THR A 106 -16.32 6.00 0.73
N PRO A 107 -16.32 6.86 1.78
CA PRO A 107 -16.00 6.44 3.13
C PRO A 107 -17.00 5.40 3.64
N ALA A 108 -16.49 4.24 4.09
CA ALA A 108 -17.31 3.16 4.64
C ALA A 108 -16.67 2.59 5.91
N GLY A 109 -16.95 3.20 7.07
CA GLY A 109 -16.56 2.67 8.38
C GLY A 109 -15.08 2.24 8.46
N ALA A 110 -14.85 0.93 8.63
CA ALA A 110 -13.52 0.32 8.81
C ALA A 110 -12.61 0.35 7.56
N THR A 111 -13.07 0.90 6.42
CA THR A 111 -12.28 0.89 5.18
C THR A 111 -11.15 1.91 5.14
N THR A 112 -11.07 2.88 6.07
CA THR A 112 -9.98 3.87 6.10
C THR A 112 -8.60 3.20 6.10
N LEU A 113 -8.42 2.16 6.92
CA LEU A 113 -7.15 1.42 7.01
C LEU A 113 -6.76 0.84 5.64
N ILE A 114 -7.67 0.09 5.00
CA ILE A 114 -7.36 -0.57 3.73
C ILE A 114 -7.21 0.43 2.58
N THR A 115 -7.95 1.54 2.56
CA THR A 115 -7.77 2.60 1.57
C THR A 115 -6.41 3.28 1.73
N THR A 116 -5.99 3.59 2.95
CA THR A 116 -4.65 4.16 3.23
C THR A 116 -3.54 3.21 2.79
N MET A 117 -3.62 1.93 3.18
CA MET A 117 -2.67 0.90 2.77
C MET A 117 -2.61 0.75 1.24
N TYR A 118 -3.77 0.70 0.58
CA TYR A 118 -3.87 0.61 -0.87
C TYR A 118 -3.17 1.77 -1.56
N LEU A 119 -3.44 3.01 -1.11
CA LEU A 119 -2.85 4.20 -1.74
C LEU A 119 -1.33 4.23 -1.59
N ARG A 120 -0.77 3.83 -0.45
CA ARG A 120 0.70 3.72 -0.31
C ARG A 120 1.30 2.64 -1.18
N ALA A 121 0.64 1.48 -1.26
CA ALA A 121 1.13 0.37 -2.07
C ALA A 121 1.06 0.66 -3.57
N CYS A 122 0.01 1.34 -4.02
CA CYS A 122 -0.25 1.58 -5.45
C CYS A 122 0.27 2.92 -5.96
N HIS A 123 0.46 3.91 -5.08
CA HIS A 123 0.94 5.26 -5.41
C HIS A 123 2.07 5.65 -4.44
N PRO A 124 3.26 5.02 -4.55
CA PRO A 124 4.37 5.27 -3.63
C PRO A 124 4.85 6.74 -3.64
N ASP A 125 4.62 7.45 -4.76
CA ASP A 125 5.00 8.86 -4.94
C ASP A 125 3.94 9.86 -4.45
N LEU A 126 2.84 9.40 -3.84
CA LEU A 126 1.72 10.26 -3.41
C LEU A 126 2.08 11.26 -2.30
N GLY A 127 3.22 11.08 -1.62
CA GLY A 127 3.61 11.91 -0.47
C GLY A 127 2.68 11.70 0.73
N THR A 128 2.72 12.59 1.71
CA THR A 128 1.83 12.52 2.89
C THR A 128 0.39 12.92 2.55
N PHE A 129 -0.58 12.31 3.24
CA PHE A 129 -2.00 12.65 3.09
C PHE A 129 -2.75 12.32 4.38
N ASP A 130 -3.68 13.20 4.78
CA ASP A 130 -4.49 13.03 6.00
C ASP A 130 -5.83 12.36 5.72
N ASP A 131 -6.38 12.59 4.52
CA ASP A 131 -7.66 12.01 4.07
C ASP A 131 -7.40 11.07 2.87
N PRO A 132 -7.44 9.74 3.08
CA PRO A 132 -7.22 8.78 2.01
C PRO A 132 -8.31 8.84 0.93
N PHE A 133 -9.57 9.15 1.28
CA PHE A 133 -10.66 9.19 0.30
C PHE A 133 -10.53 10.41 -0.62
N ALA A 134 -10.20 11.57 -0.03
CA ALA A 134 -9.90 12.75 -0.82
C ALA A 134 -8.63 12.58 -1.68
N ALA A 135 -7.61 11.88 -1.16
CA ALA A 135 -6.41 11.56 -1.93
C ALA A 135 -6.72 10.65 -3.13
N ALA A 136 -7.51 9.59 -2.93
CA ALA A 136 -7.97 8.73 -4.01
C ALA A 136 -8.77 9.51 -5.08
N ALA A 137 -9.67 10.41 -4.66
CA ALA A 137 -10.44 11.23 -5.59
C ALA A 137 -9.54 12.15 -6.44
N ARG A 138 -8.48 12.73 -5.85
CA ARG A 138 -7.48 13.55 -6.58
C ARG A 138 -6.67 12.75 -7.60
N LEU A 139 -6.43 11.46 -7.33
CA LEU A 139 -5.80 10.53 -8.26
C LEU A 139 -6.74 10.09 -9.40
N GLY A 140 -8.00 10.51 -9.37
CA GLY A 140 -8.98 10.22 -10.42
C GLY A 140 -9.79 8.95 -10.19
N TYR A 141 -9.66 8.30 -9.03
CA TYR A 141 -10.56 7.20 -8.67
C TYR A 141 -12.00 7.69 -8.60
N ARG A 142 -12.93 6.76 -8.86
CA ARG A 142 -14.37 6.99 -8.78
C ARG A 142 -14.98 5.89 -7.93
N ALA A 143 -16.22 6.11 -7.51
CA ALA A 143 -17.00 5.08 -6.84
C ALA A 143 -17.08 3.86 -7.77
N THR A 144 -16.70 2.72 -7.23
CA THR A 144 -16.64 1.44 -7.94
C THR A 144 -17.53 0.45 -7.22
N GLU A 145 -18.13 -0.48 -7.98
CA GLU A 145 -18.88 -1.57 -7.38
C GLU A 145 -17.94 -2.42 -6.51
N THR A 146 -18.30 -2.59 -5.25
CA THR A 146 -17.62 -3.48 -4.32
C THR A 146 -18.11 -4.91 -4.49
N GLY A 147 -17.23 -5.89 -4.33
CA GLY A 147 -17.61 -7.29 -4.42
C GLY A 147 -16.44 -8.24 -4.13
N SER A 148 -16.76 -9.51 -3.89
CA SER A 148 -15.75 -10.56 -3.68
C SER A 148 -15.58 -11.42 -4.93
N TYR A 149 -14.33 -11.72 -5.25
CA TYR A 149 -13.90 -12.56 -6.36
C TYR A 149 -13.13 -13.74 -5.80
N PRO A 150 -13.43 -14.99 -6.23
CA PRO A 150 -12.83 -16.19 -5.62
C PRO A 150 -11.30 -16.26 -5.78
N ASP A 151 -10.75 -15.63 -6.81
CA ASP A 151 -9.31 -15.60 -7.09
C ASP A 151 -8.96 -14.40 -8.00
N PHE A 152 -7.67 -14.23 -8.28
CA PHE A 152 -7.18 -13.15 -9.14
C PHE A 152 -7.68 -13.28 -10.59
N ALA A 153 -7.82 -14.51 -11.11
CA ALA A 153 -8.31 -14.72 -12.47
C ALA A 153 -9.79 -14.32 -12.62
N ALA A 154 -10.60 -14.47 -11.57
CA ALA A 154 -11.95 -13.94 -11.50
C ALA A 154 -11.96 -12.41 -11.39
N LEU A 155 -11.07 -11.83 -10.57
CA LEU A 155 -10.96 -10.39 -10.40
C LEU A 155 -10.68 -9.64 -11.70
N ILE A 156 -9.86 -10.21 -12.59
CA ILE A 156 -9.44 -9.53 -13.83
C ILE A 156 -10.29 -9.87 -15.06
N ARG A 157 -11.35 -10.66 -14.89
CA ARG A 157 -12.38 -10.90 -15.93
C ARG A 157 -13.38 -9.74 -15.96
N ARG A 158 -14.03 -9.50 -17.10
CA ARG A 158 -15.07 -8.46 -17.21
C ARG A 158 -16.17 -8.69 -16.19
#